data_AF-A0A2D4FXX5-F1
#
_entry.id   AF-A0A2D4FXX5-F1
#
_cell.length_a   1.000
_cell.length_b   1.000
_cell.length_c   1.000
_cell.angle_alpha   90.00
_cell.angle_beta   90.00
_cell.angle_gamma   90.00
#
_symmetry.space_group_name_H-M   'P 1'
#
loop_
_entity.id
_entity.type
_entity.pdbx_description
1 polymer ?
#
loop_
_entity_poly.entity_id
_entity_poly.type
_entity_poly.pdbx_seq_one_letter_code
_entity_poly.pdbx_strand_id
1 'polypeptide(L)'
;FLEYSLEHQLPNFSECWWDHWIMDVILCNGLGIYCGMKTLGWLSLKTYKWQGLWNIHTYKGKMKRIAFQFTPYSWVKFEWKPASSLRRWLAVCGIIFIFLLAELNTFYLKFVLWMPPEHYLVLLRLVFYVNVGGVAMREIYDFMDDPKFHKKLGQQAWLVAAITATEFLIVIKYDPYTLTLSLPFYITQCWILGIMLVLAWTVWRFFIHDITLRYKEIRRQKQ
;
A
#
# COMPACT_ATOMS: atom_id res chain seq x y z
N PHE A 1 7.40 -7.12 -9.24
CA PHE A 1 8.83 -6.73 -9.21
C PHE A 1 9.60 -7.41 -8.08
N LEU A 2 9.09 -7.46 -6.85
CA LEU A 2 9.75 -8.20 -5.77
C LEU A 2 9.84 -9.70 -6.06
N GLU A 3 8.76 -10.31 -6.53
CA GLU A 3 8.72 -11.72 -6.92
C GLU A 3 9.78 -12.04 -7.97
N TYR A 4 9.80 -11.28 -9.07
CA TYR A 4 10.83 -11.37 -10.11
C TYR A 4 12.27 -11.14 -9.57
N SER A 5 12.45 -10.32 -8.53
CA SER A 5 13.78 -10.10 -7.93
C SER A 5 14.22 -11.27 -7.03
N LEU A 6 13.26 -11.99 -6.46
CA LEU A 6 13.48 -13.03 -5.46
C LEU A 6 13.21 -14.44 -6.01
N GLU A 7 13.04 -14.56 -7.33
CA GLU A 7 12.89 -15.84 -8.05
C GLU A 7 13.98 -16.86 -7.70
N HIS A 8 15.21 -16.38 -7.51
CA HIS A 8 16.34 -17.23 -7.14
C HIS A 8 16.29 -17.73 -5.68
N GLN A 9 15.49 -17.11 -4.81
CA GLN A 9 15.35 -17.53 -3.41
C GLN A 9 14.21 -18.54 -3.24
N LEU A 10 13.08 -18.32 -3.91
CA LEU A 10 11.91 -19.19 -3.78
C LEU A 10 11.48 -19.73 -5.16
N PRO A 11 11.39 -21.06 -5.34
CA PRO A 11 10.97 -21.65 -6.60
C PRO A 11 9.53 -21.29 -6.97
N ASN A 12 8.70 -20.92 -5.98
CA ASN A 12 7.34 -20.43 -6.20
C ASN A 12 7.30 -19.08 -6.95
N PHE A 13 8.42 -18.37 -7.07
CA PHE A 13 8.49 -17.13 -7.84
C PHE A 13 9.04 -17.36 -9.25
N SER A 14 9.44 -18.59 -9.59
CA SER A 14 9.92 -18.96 -10.93
C SER A 14 8.76 -19.42 -11.79
N GLU A 15 7.84 -18.48 -12.04
CA GLU A 15 6.68 -18.70 -12.88
C GLU A 15 6.95 -18.24 -14.33
N CYS A 16 5.99 -18.50 -15.23
CA CYS A 16 6.17 -18.11 -16.62
C CYS A 16 6.25 -16.58 -16.75
N TRP A 17 7.10 -16.09 -17.66
CA TRP A 17 7.26 -14.64 -17.88
C TRP A 17 5.93 -13.89 -18.14
N TRP A 18 4.97 -14.55 -18.78
CA TRP A 18 3.68 -13.94 -19.11
C TRP A 18 2.80 -13.77 -17.88
N ASP A 19 2.97 -14.60 -16.85
CA ASP A 19 2.23 -14.50 -15.60
C ASP A 19 2.64 -13.21 -14.88
N HIS A 20 3.94 -12.99 -14.73
CA HIS A 20 4.47 -11.75 -14.14
C HIS A 20 4.04 -10.46 -14.85
N TRP A 21 4.00 -10.45 -16.18
CA TRP A 21 3.69 -9.21 -16.91
C TRP A 21 2.20 -9.01 -17.15
N ILE A 22 1.47 -10.06 -17.52
CA ILE A 22 0.06 -9.97 -17.90
C ILE A 22 -0.82 -10.13 -16.68
N MET A 23 -0.62 -11.19 -15.90
CA MET A 23 -1.46 -11.49 -14.74
C MET A 23 -1.13 -10.54 -13.59
N ASP A 24 0.13 -10.44 -13.16
CA ASP A 24 0.45 -9.64 -11.97
C ASP A 24 0.42 -8.14 -12.26
N VAL A 25 1.20 -7.68 -13.26
CA VAL A 25 1.36 -6.24 -13.51
C VAL A 25 0.09 -5.62 -14.13
N ILE A 26 -0.42 -6.20 -15.21
CA ILE A 26 -1.54 -5.60 -15.95
C ILE A 26 -2.88 -5.87 -15.26
N LEU A 27 -3.20 -7.13 -14.93
CA LEU A 27 -4.51 -7.50 -14.40
C LEU A 27 -4.61 -7.27 -12.89
N CYS A 28 -3.86 -8.00 -12.08
CA CYS A 28 -4.00 -7.97 -10.62
C CYS A 28 -3.70 -6.58 -10.06
N ASN A 29 -2.55 -6.00 -10.41
CA ASN A 29 -2.15 -4.69 -9.90
C ASN A 29 -2.79 -3.55 -10.70
N GLY A 30 -2.57 -3.51 -12.02
CA GLY A 30 -3.02 -2.41 -12.87
C GLY A 30 -4.53 -2.23 -12.93
N LEU A 31 -5.25 -3.29 -13.30
CA LEU A 31 -6.72 -3.27 -13.36
C LEU A 31 -7.33 -3.15 -11.96
N GLY A 32 -6.73 -3.77 -10.94
CA GLY A 32 -7.11 -3.57 -9.54
C GLY A 32 -7.08 -2.10 -9.11
N ILE A 33 -5.96 -1.41 -9.36
CA ILE A 33 -5.82 0.03 -9.08
C ILE A 33 -6.85 0.84 -9.89
N TYR A 34 -7.01 0.56 -11.18
CA TYR A 34 -7.97 1.26 -12.03
C TYR A 34 -9.41 1.13 -11.50
N CYS A 35 -9.85 -0.09 -11.21
CA CYS A 35 -11.18 -0.35 -10.65
C CYS A 35 -11.35 0.30 -9.27
N GLY A 36 -10.31 0.26 -8.43
CA GLY A 36 -10.28 0.97 -7.15
C GLY A 36 -10.52 2.48 -7.32
N MET A 37 -9.74 3.13 -8.20
CA MET A 37 -9.87 4.56 -8.47
C MET A 37 -11.24 4.94 -9.02
N LYS A 38 -11.83 4.14 -9.92
CA LYS A 38 -13.19 4.35 -10.42
C LYS A 38 -14.24 4.20 -9.31
N THR A 39 -14.08 3.21 -8.44
CA THR A 39 -14.97 2.98 -7.30
C THR A 39 -14.93 4.15 -6.32
N LEU A 40 -13.75 4.66 -5.98
CA LEU A 40 -13.57 5.85 -5.14
C LEU A 40 -14.24 7.09 -5.75
N GLY A 41 -14.07 7.30 -7.05
CA GLY A 41 -14.73 8.40 -7.78
C GLY A 41 -16.25 8.29 -7.75
N TRP A 42 -16.79 7.09 -7.96
CA TRP A 42 -18.24 6.84 -7.90
C TRP A 42 -18.82 7.09 -6.51
N LEU A 43 -18.13 6.66 -5.45
CA LEU A 43 -18.56 6.89 -4.06
C LEU A 43 -18.49 8.37 -3.66
N SER A 44 -17.52 9.12 -4.19
CA SER A 44 -17.37 10.54 -3.92
C SER A 44 -18.46 11.44 -4.52
N LEU A 45 -19.13 11.02 -5.58
CA LEU A 45 -20.08 11.86 -6.32
C LEU A 45 -21.54 11.65 -5.88
N LYS A 46 -21.80 10.87 -4.83
CA LYS A 46 -23.16 10.57 -4.38
C LYS A 46 -23.77 11.70 -3.57
N THR A 47 -24.93 12.18 -4.01
CA THR A 47 -25.82 13.04 -3.23
C THR A 47 -26.96 12.20 -2.64
N TYR A 48 -27.17 12.31 -1.33
CA TYR A 48 -28.19 11.52 -0.62
C TYR A 48 -29.54 12.24 -0.63
N LYS A 49 -30.57 11.58 -1.14
CA LYS A 49 -31.97 12.04 -1.05
C LYS A 49 -32.71 11.26 0.05
N TRP A 50 -33.10 11.96 1.10
CA TRP A 50 -33.86 11.41 2.22
C TRP A 50 -35.37 11.34 1.90
N GLN A 51 -35.78 10.39 1.06
CA GLN A 51 -37.22 10.06 0.91
C GLN A 51 -37.58 8.91 1.87
N GLY A 52 -38.84 8.67 2.25
CA GLY A 52 -39.22 7.47 3.03
C GLY A 52 -39.22 6.19 2.19
N LEU A 53 -39.03 4.99 2.76
CA LEU A 53 -39.09 3.73 1.99
C LEU A 53 -40.49 3.51 1.39
N TRP A 54 -41.49 4.04 2.07
CA TRP A 54 -42.90 4.10 1.70
C TRP A 54 -43.18 5.00 0.48
N ASN A 55 -42.33 5.99 0.21
CA ASN A 55 -42.46 6.89 -0.95
C ASN A 55 -41.91 6.27 -2.25
N ILE A 56 -41.38 5.04 -2.22
CA ILE A 56 -40.82 4.34 -3.38
C ILE A 56 -41.79 3.22 -3.79
N HIS A 57 -42.55 3.44 -4.86
CA HIS A 57 -43.57 2.49 -5.30
C HIS A 57 -42.98 1.23 -5.97
N THR A 58 -41.78 1.29 -6.54
CA THR A 58 -41.17 0.17 -7.27
C THR A 58 -40.29 -0.72 -6.38
N TYR A 59 -40.45 -2.05 -6.46
CA TYR A 59 -39.59 -3.02 -5.77
C TYR A 59 -38.10 -2.86 -6.09
N LYS A 60 -37.76 -2.62 -7.37
CA LYS A 60 -36.37 -2.32 -7.80
C LYS A 60 -35.80 -1.07 -7.08
N GLY A 61 -36.62 -0.05 -6.86
CA GLY A 61 -36.24 1.16 -6.13
C GLY A 61 -36.01 0.90 -4.65
N LYS A 62 -36.85 0.06 -4.02
CA LYS A 62 -36.68 -0.37 -2.63
C LYS A 62 -35.39 -1.17 -2.45
N MET A 63 -35.11 -2.15 -3.31
CA MET A 63 -33.86 -2.93 -3.27
C MET A 63 -32.62 -2.05 -3.48
N LYS A 64 -32.66 -1.16 -4.49
CA LYS A 64 -31.56 -0.21 -4.76
C LYS A 64 -31.27 0.66 -3.53
N ARG A 65 -32.30 1.10 -2.81
CA ARG A 65 -32.13 1.86 -1.57
C ARG A 65 -31.49 1.05 -0.45
N ILE A 66 -31.96 -0.18 -0.23
CA ILE A 66 -31.38 -1.07 0.80
C ILE A 66 -29.90 -1.29 0.49
N ALA A 67 -29.55 -1.58 -0.77
CA ALA A 67 -28.16 -1.71 -1.20
C ALA A 67 -27.33 -0.43 -0.93
N PHE A 68 -27.93 0.76 -1.09
CA PHE A 68 -27.23 2.02 -0.78
C PHE A 68 -27.06 2.33 0.71
N GLN A 69 -27.80 1.70 1.62
CA GLN A 69 -27.56 1.85 3.06
C GLN A 69 -26.22 1.24 3.48
N PHE A 70 -25.71 0.27 2.72
CA PHE A 70 -24.37 -0.30 2.92
C PHE A 70 -23.26 0.58 2.32
N THR A 71 -23.58 1.70 1.68
CA THR A 71 -22.58 2.69 1.23
C THR A 71 -22.51 3.87 2.22
N PRO A 72 -21.33 4.43 2.49
CA PRO A 72 -21.15 5.42 3.54
C PRO A 72 -21.79 6.76 3.20
N TYR A 73 -22.37 7.43 4.19
CA TYR A 73 -23.08 8.70 4.06
C TYR A 73 -22.25 9.84 3.44
N SER A 74 -20.96 9.90 3.75
CA SER A 74 -20.03 10.84 3.12
C SER A 74 -18.74 10.11 2.83
N TRP A 75 -18.24 10.22 1.60
CA TRP A 75 -16.97 9.64 1.23
C TRP A 75 -15.83 10.62 1.54
N VAL A 76 -14.95 10.25 2.47
CA VAL A 76 -13.75 11.04 2.77
C VAL A 76 -12.70 10.75 1.70
N LYS A 77 -12.21 11.82 1.04
CA LYS A 77 -11.11 11.70 0.08
C LYS A 77 -9.77 11.75 0.82
N PHE A 78 -8.92 10.76 0.58
CA PHE A 78 -7.57 10.71 1.12
C PHE A 78 -6.59 11.33 0.11
N GLU A 79 -5.94 12.43 0.48
CA GLU A 79 -4.95 13.12 -0.35
C GLU A 79 -3.56 13.05 0.32
N TRP A 80 -2.82 11.99 0.04
CA TRP A 80 -1.54 11.72 0.70
C TRP A 80 -0.45 12.77 0.44
N LYS A 81 -0.47 13.42 -0.74
CA LYS A 81 0.49 14.46 -1.16
C LYS A 81 1.95 14.11 -0.77
N PRO A 82 2.48 12.96 -1.23
CA PRO A 82 3.75 12.42 -0.75
C PRO A 82 4.93 13.38 -0.90
N ALA A 83 4.94 14.20 -1.96
CA ALA A 83 6.00 15.16 -2.25
C ALA A 83 5.87 16.53 -1.53
N SER A 84 4.90 16.69 -0.61
CA SER A 84 4.65 17.99 0.04
C SER A 84 5.64 18.31 1.16
N SER A 85 6.11 17.30 1.89
CA SER A 85 7.12 17.47 2.93
C SER A 85 8.01 16.23 3.01
N LEU A 86 9.26 16.41 3.42
CA LEU A 86 10.20 15.30 3.57
C LEU A 86 9.66 14.23 4.54
N ARG A 87 9.00 14.67 5.62
CA ARG A 87 8.37 13.78 6.60
C ARG A 87 7.27 12.91 5.96
N ARG A 88 6.39 13.50 5.14
CA ARG A 88 5.33 12.76 4.44
C ARG A 88 5.91 11.82 3.38
N TRP A 89 6.94 12.25 2.66
CA TRP A 89 7.65 11.39 1.71
C TRP A 89 8.24 10.15 2.38
N LEU A 90 9.04 10.34 3.43
CA LEU A 90 9.65 9.24 4.17
C LEU A 90 8.60 8.32 4.81
N ALA A 91 7.51 8.89 5.33
CA ALA A 91 6.41 8.09 5.86
C ALA A 91 5.74 7.22 4.79
N VAL A 92 5.49 7.76 3.59
CA VAL A 92 4.95 6.98 2.47
C VAL A 92 5.93 5.89 2.02
N CYS A 93 7.23 6.18 1.95
CA CYS A 93 8.25 5.15 1.71
C CYS A 93 8.22 4.04 2.77
N GLY A 94 8.08 4.41 4.04
CA GLY A 94 7.95 3.44 5.15
C GLY A 94 6.69 2.58 5.06
N ILE A 95 5.56 3.18 4.69
CA ILE A 95 4.31 2.43 4.46
C ILE A 95 4.48 1.42 3.33
N ILE A 96 5.06 1.86 2.19
CA ILE A 96 5.33 0.98 1.06
C ILE A 96 6.23 -0.17 1.49
N PHE A 97 7.30 0.12 2.26
CA PHE A 97 8.20 -0.92 2.77
C PHE A 97 7.47 -1.94 3.66
N ILE A 98 6.68 -1.50 4.64
CA ILE A 98 5.93 -2.41 5.52
C ILE A 98 4.91 -3.24 4.74
N PHE A 99 4.21 -2.63 3.80
CA PHE A 99 3.24 -3.33 2.95
C PHE A 99 3.91 -4.42 2.11
N LEU A 100 5.00 -4.09 1.43
CA LEU A 100 5.78 -5.04 0.64
C LEU A 100 6.37 -6.16 1.50
N LEU A 101 6.84 -5.83 2.71
CA LEU A 101 7.34 -6.83 3.67
C LEU A 101 6.21 -7.77 4.13
N ALA A 102 5.02 -7.25 4.39
CA ALA A 102 3.87 -8.05 4.78
C ALA A 102 3.40 -8.99 3.66
N GLU A 103 3.42 -8.52 2.42
CA GLU A 103 3.16 -9.35 1.23
C GLU A 103 4.22 -10.44 1.10
N LEU A 104 5.50 -10.08 1.19
CA LEU A 104 6.61 -11.03 1.10
C LEU A 104 6.54 -12.11 2.17
N ASN A 105 6.27 -11.72 3.42
CA ASN A 105 6.08 -12.65 4.53
C ASN A 105 5.01 -13.72 4.23
N THR A 106 3.98 -13.41 3.43
CA THR A 106 2.98 -14.41 3.01
C THR A 106 3.63 -15.60 2.31
N PHE A 107 4.56 -15.32 1.40
CA PHE A 107 5.24 -16.32 0.58
C PHE A 107 6.33 -17.05 1.36
N TYR A 108 7.08 -16.34 2.21
CA TYR A 108 8.13 -16.98 3.01
C TYR A 108 7.55 -17.80 4.15
N LEU A 109 6.48 -17.36 4.81
CA LEU A 109 5.86 -18.14 5.88
C LEU A 109 5.27 -19.45 5.35
N LYS A 110 4.62 -19.46 4.17
CA LYS A 110 4.15 -20.72 3.58
C LYS A 110 5.31 -21.68 3.29
N PHE A 111 6.44 -21.15 2.84
CA PHE A 111 7.64 -21.94 2.54
C PHE A 111 8.27 -22.52 3.82
N VAL A 112 8.53 -21.66 4.80
CA VAL A 112 9.13 -22.02 6.10
C VAL A 112 8.28 -23.02 6.88
N LEU A 113 6.94 -22.86 6.83
CA LEU A 113 5.99 -23.73 7.52
C LEU A 113 5.57 -24.95 6.70
N TRP A 114 6.15 -25.16 5.50
CA TRP A 114 5.83 -26.28 4.61
C TRP A 114 4.33 -26.40 4.30
N MET A 115 3.64 -25.26 4.14
CA MET A 115 2.21 -25.22 3.84
C MET A 115 1.96 -25.27 2.32
N PRO A 116 0.96 -26.04 1.86
CA PRO A 116 0.58 -26.02 0.46
C PRO A 116 -0.03 -24.65 0.08
N PRO A 117 0.08 -24.20 -1.19
CA PRO A 117 -0.44 -22.90 -1.62
C PRO A 117 -1.95 -22.72 -1.38
N GLU A 118 -2.72 -23.78 -1.50
CA GLU A 118 -4.19 -23.79 -1.35
C GLU A 118 -4.65 -23.80 0.12
N HIS A 119 -3.71 -23.76 1.07
CA HIS A 119 -4.05 -23.88 2.48
C HIS A 119 -4.87 -22.68 2.98
N TYR A 120 -6.01 -22.96 3.62
CA TYR A 120 -6.97 -21.96 4.08
C TYR A 120 -6.37 -20.91 5.02
N LEU A 121 -5.30 -21.23 5.75
CA LEU A 121 -4.60 -20.27 6.63
C LEU A 121 -3.98 -19.11 5.85
N VAL A 122 -3.48 -19.35 4.64
CA VAL A 122 -2.91 -18.28 3.78
C VAL A 122 -4.03 -17.34 3.35
N LEU A 123 -5.17 -17.89 2.91
CA LEU A 123 -6.35 -17.11 2.55
C LEU A 123 -6.88 -16.31 3.74
N LEU A 124 -7.04 -16.95 4.89
CA LEU A 124 -7.52 -16.33 6.12
C LEU A 124 -6.59 -15.17 6.54
N ARG A 125 -5.27 -15.36 6.47
CA ARG A 125 -4.29 -14.30 6.73
C ARG A 125 -4.47 -13.12 5.79
N LEU A 126 -4.60 -13.35 4.48
CA LEU A 126 -4.82 -12.29 3.48
C LEU A 126 -6.10 -11.50 3.79
N VAL A 127 -7.20 -12.20 4.09
CA VAL A 127 -8.47 -11.56 4.47
C VAL A 127 -8.29 -10.71 5.73
N PHE A 128 -7.64 -11.22 6.78
CA PHE A 128 -7.38 -10.44 7.99
C PHE A 128 -6.51 -9.21 7.71
N TYR A 129 -5.41 -9.37 6.96
CA TYR A 129 -4.49 -8.27 6.65
C TYR A 129 -5.15 -7.17 5.81
N VAL A 130 -5.99 -7.51 4.84
CA VAL A 130 -6.71 -6.50 4.04
C VAL A 130 -7.66 -5.68 4.92
N ASN A 131 -8.38 -6.32 5.84
CA ASN A 131 -9.32 -5.62 6.71
C ASN A 131 -8.61 -4.75 7.76
N VAL A 132 -7.64 -5.32 8.49
CA VAL A 132 -6.88 -4.58 9.52
C VAL A 132 -5.98 -3.52 8.88
N GLY A 133 -5.35 -3.84 7.74
CA GLY A 133 -4.54 -2.92 6.96
C GLY A 133 -5.31 -1.70 6.49
N GLY A 134 -6.57 -1.86 6.07
CA GLY A 134 -7.44 -0.74 5.72
C GLY A 134 -7.65 0.24 6.88
N VAL A 135 -7.88 -0.28 8.10
CA VAL A 135 -8.04 0.54 9.31
C VAL A 135 -6.71 1.21 9.69
N ALA A 136 -5.62 0.46 9.68
CA ALA A 136 -4.27 0.97 9.96
C ALA A 136 -3.88 2.10 9.00
N MET A 137 -4.17 1.96 7.70
CA MET A 137 -3.90 3.00 6.70
C MET A 137 -4.66 4.29 6.97
N ARG A 138 -5.91 4.20 7.45
CA ARG A 138 -6.68 5.36 7.88
C ARG A 138 -6.07 6.03 9.11
N GLU A 139 -5.69 5.24 10.12
CA GLU A 139 -5.03 5.77 11.33
C GLU A 139 -3.71 6.47 11.00
N ILE A 140 -2.91 5.90 10.09
CA ILE A 140 -1.65 6.50 9.61
C ILE A 140 -1.94 7.82 8.89
N TYR A 141 -2.94 7.85 8.01
CA TYR A 141 -3.35 9.09 7.34
C TYR A 141 -3.74 10.18 8.33
N ASP A 142 -4.62 9.85 9.28
CA ASP A 142 -5.09 10.78 10.31
C ASP A 142 -3.96 11.23 11.26
N PHE A 143 -2.92 10.42 11.44
CA PHE A 143 -1.71 10.79 12.18
C PHE A 143 -0.81 11.76 11.40
N MET A 144 -0.69 11.60 10.08
CA MET A 144 0.13 12.47 9.23
C MET A 144 -0.54 13.78 8.83
N ASP A 145 -1.86 13.83 8.85
CA ASP A 145 -2.64 15.04 8.54
C ASP A 145 -2.85 15.94 9.75
N ASP A 146 -2.74 15.40 10.97
CA ASP A 146 -2.90 16.18 12.18
C ASP A 146 -1.71 17.15 12.40
N PRO A 147 -1.95 18.47 12.56
CA PRO A 147 -0.90 19.43 12.85
C PRO A 147 -0.30 19.27 14.25
N LYS A 148 -0.95 18.53 15.16
CA LYS A 148 -0.47 18.33 16.53
C LYS A 148 0.69 17.33 16.57
N PHE A 149 1.87 17.83 16.91
CA PHE A 149 3.11 17.05 17.00
C PHE A 149 3.03 15.83 17.94
N HIS A 150 2.22 15.91 19.01
CA HIS A 150 2.15 14.88 20.07
C HIS A 150 1.10 13.79 19.84
N LYS A 151 0.42 13.78 18.69
CA LYS A 151 -0.53 12.70 18.40
C LYS A 151 0.22 11.38 18.37
N LYS A 152 -0.33 10.33 18.97
CA LYS A 152 0.26 9.00 18.90
C LYS A 152 -0.23 8.30 17.63
N LEU A 153 0.62 7.45 17.06
CA LEU A 153 0.21 6.55 16.00
C LEU A 153 -0.88 5.60 16.53
N GLY A 154 -1.88 5.31 15.70
CA GLY A 154 -3.02 4.49 16.08
C GLY A 154 -2.63 3.06 16.46
N GLN A 155 -3.50 2.40 17.23
CA GLN A 155 -3.23 1.07 17.79
C GLN A 155 -3.18 0.00 16.70
N GLN A 156 -4.02 0.09 15.67
CA GLN A 156 -4.04 -0.89 14.58
C GLN A 156 -2.79 -0.76 13.72
N ALA A 157 -2.32 0.46 13.46
CA ALA A 157 -1.06 0.68 12.76
C ALA A 157 0.13 0.05 13.50
N TRP A 158 0.20 0.19 14.83
CA TRP A 158 1.22 -0.49 15.64
C TRP A 158 1.08 -2.01 15.63
N LEU A 159 -0.15 -2.53 15.71
CA LEU A 159 -0.42 -3.96 15.71
C LEU A 159 0.03 -4.59 14.38
N VAL A 160 -0.32 -3.97 13.24
CA VAL A 160 0.11 -4.44 11.92
C VAL A 160 1.64 -4.44 11.82
N ALA A 161 2.29 -3.36 12.24
CA ALA A 161 3.75 -3.29 12.23
C ALA A 161 4.39 -4.39 13.11
N ALA A 162 3.82 -4.67 14.28
CA ALA A 162 4.30 -5.74 15.17
C ALA A 162 4.07 -7.13 14.56
N ILE A 163 2.92 -7.38 13.94
CA ILE A 163 2.64 -8.63 13.24
C ILE A 163 3.64 -8.82 12.09
N THR A 164 3.80 -7.84 11.21
CA THR A 164 4.77 -7.92 10.11
C THR A 164 6.20 -8.15 10.61
N ALA A 165 6.61 -7.48 11.68
CA ALA A 165 7.94 -7.66 12.26
C ALA A 165 8.13 -9.06 12.85
N THR A 166 7.15 -9.57 13.60
CA THR A 166 7.22 -10.91 14.20
C THR A 166 7.23 -12.01 13.14
N GLU A 167 6.41 -11.88 12.09
CA GLU A 167 6.41 -12.77 10.94
C GLU A 167 7.77 -12.80 10.24
N PHE A 168 8.38 -11.63 10.03
CA PHE A 168 9.71 -11.54 9.43
C PHE A 168 10.79 -12.19 10.31
N LEU A 169 10.72 -12.00 11.64
CA LEU A 169 11.62 -12.65 12.58
C LEU A 169 11.49 -14.18 12.58
N ILE A 170 10.27 -14.70 12.42
CA ILE A 170 10.03 -16.14 12.25
C ILE A 170 10.74 -16.63 10.98
N VAL A 171 10.59 -15.93 9.86
CA VAL A 171 11.26 -16.30 8.60
C VAL A 171 12.78 -16.32 8.76
N ILE A 172 13.38 -15.26 9.34
CA ILE A 172 14.83 -15.21 9.60
C ILE A 172 15.29 -16.36 10.48
N LYS A 173 14.52 -16.67 11.52
CA LYS A 173 14.91 -17.69 12.52
C LYS A 173 14.91 -19.10 11.93
N TYR A 174 13.91 -19.44 11.11
CA TYR A 174 13.70 -20.82 10.67
C TYR A 174 14.27 -21.13 9.29
N ASP A 175 14.55 -20.13 8.45
CA ASP A 175 15.19 -20.35 7.15
C ASP A 175 16.23 -19.26 6.80
N PRO A 176 17.34 -19.19 7.55
CA PRO A 176 18.40 -18.23 7.27
C PRO A 176 19.13 -18.54 5.97
N TYR A 177 19.21 -19.81 5.56
CA TYR A 177 19.98 -20.24 4.39
C TYR A 177 19.45 -19.59 3.11
N THR A 178 18.14 -19.68 2.87
CA THR A 178 17.49 -19.09 1.70
C THR A 178 17.64 -17.57 1.66
N LEU A 179 17.59 -16.90 2.81
CA LEU A 179 17.79 -15.45 2.89
C LEU A 179 19.24 -15.02 2.62
N THR A 180 20.22 -15.87 2.97
CA THR A 180 21.64 -15.59 2.72
C THR A 180 22.12 -15.91 1.31
N LEU A 181 21.25 -16.47 0.46
CA LEU A 181 21.57 -16.66 -0.96
C LEU A 181 21.95 -15.32 -1.59
N SER A 182 23.05 -15.33 -2.34
CA SER A 182 23.53 -14.13 -3.01
C SER A 182 22.57 -13.75 -4.14
N LEU A 183 22.14 -12.49 -4.12
CA LEU A 183 21.36 -11.91 -5.21
C LEU A 183 22.18 -12.00 -6.51
N PRO A 184 21.60 -12.48 -7.62
CA PRO A 184 22.24 -12.43 -8.93
C PRO A 184 22.69 -11.00 -9.27
N PHE A 185 23.80 -10.89 -9.99
CA PHE A 185 24.45 -9.60 -10.25
C PHE A 185 23.52 -8.60 -10.95
N TYR A 186 22.76 -9.04 -11.96
CA TYR A 186 21.82 -8.19 -12.69
C TYR A 186 20.70 -7.63 -11.80
N ILE A 187 20.17 -8.45 -10.88
CA ILE A 187 19.14 -8.03 -9.91
C ILE A 187 19.74 -6.99 -8.96
N THR A 188 20.94 -7.26 -8.45
CA THR A 188 21.65 -6.34 -7.54
C THR A 188 21.86 -4.97 -8.19
N GLN A 189 22.28 -4.92 -9.46
CA GLN A 189 22.44 -3.68 -10.20
C GLN A 189 21.11 -2.91 -10.33
N CYS A 190 20.00 -3.60 -10.62
CA CYS A 190 18.67 -2.99 -10.69
C CYS A 190 18.25 -2.38 -9.35
N TRP A 191 18.48 -3.06 -8.23
CA TRP A 191 18.17 -2.54 -6.89
C TRP A 191 19.04 -1.34 -6.53
N ILE A 192 20.35 -1.40 -6.79
CA ILE A 192 21.26 -0.27 -6.56
C ILE A 192 20.82 0.93 -7.39
N LEU A 193 20.52 0.74 -8.67
CA LEU A 193 20.03 1.81 -9.54
C LEU A 193 18.71 2.40 -9.00
N GLY A 194 17.76 1.54 -8.62
CA GLY A 194 16.46 1.96 -8.08
C GLY A 194 16.60 2.80 -6.81
N ILE A 195 17.41 2.33 -5.85
CA ILE A 195 17.70 3.06 -4.60
C ILE A 195 18.38 4.40 -4.92
N MET A 196 19.37 4.40 -5.79
CA MET A 196 20.07 5.62 -6.20
C MET A 196 19.14 6.63 -6.85
N LEU A 197 18.21 6.18 -7.72
CA LEU A 197 17.21 7.05 -8.34
C LEU A 197 16.25 7.63 -7.30
N VAL A 198 15.76 6.83 -6.35
CA VAL A 198 14.87 7.30 -5.27
C VAL A 198 15.58 8.33 -4.39
N LEU A 199 16.85 8.07 -4.02
CA LEU A 199 17.67 9.00 -3.24
C LEU A 199 17.95 10.29 -4.02
N ALA A 200 18.39 10.18 -5.28
CA ALA A 200 18.66 11.33 -6.14
C ALA A 200 17.41 12.19 -6.31
N TRP A 201 16.25 11.58 -6.54
CA TRP A 201 14.98 12.29 -6.62
C TRP A 201 14.61 12.97 -5.30
N THR A 202 14.81 12.29 -4.16
CA THR A 202 14.55 12.86 -2.82
C THR A 202 15.42 14.09 -2.57
N VAL A 203 16.73 14.00 -2.85
CA VAL A 203 17.68 15.10 -2.70
C VAL A 203 17.30 16.25 -3.63
N TRP A 204 17.05 15.96 -4.91
CA TRP A 204 16.68 16.97 -5.90
C TRP A 204 15.39 17.70 -5.53
N ARG A 205 14.34 16.97 -5.13
CA ARG A 205 13.03 17.55 -4.84
C ARG A 205 13.02 18.40 -3.57
N PHE A 206 13.57 17.88 -2.47
CA PHE A 206 13.42 18.51 -1.14
C PHE A 206 14.55 19.46 -0.79
N PHE A 207 15.74 19.30 -1.37
CA PHE A 207 16.87 20.18 -1.08
C PHE A 207 17.11 21.14 -2.25
N ILE A 208 17.32 20.64 -3.47
CA ILE A 208 17.74 21.51 -4.58
C ILE A 208 16.57 22.38 -5.08
N HIS A 209 15.44 21.76 -5.43
CA HIS A 209 14.29 22.45 -6.00
C HIS A 209 13.64 23.40 -5.00
N ASP A 210 13.49 22.99 -3.74
CA ASP A 210 12.86 23.79 -2.68
C ASP A 210 13.70 25.01 -2.29
N ILE A 211 15.03 24.88 -2.23
CA ILE A 211 15.95 26.02 -2.04
C ILE A 211 15.87 26.97 -3.25
N THR A 212 15.84 26.43 -4.47
CA THR A 212 15.77 27.23 -5.70
C THR A 212 14.46 28.03 -5.78
N LEU A 213 13.34 27.44 -5.38
CA LEU A 213 12.06 28.12 -5.29
C LEU A 213 12.08 29.25 -4.26
N ARG A 214 12.54 28.97 -3.03
CA ARG A 214 12.66 29.98 -1.97
C ARG A 214 13.56 31.14 -2.39
N TYR A 215 14.69 30.85 -3.05
CA TYR A 215 15.58 31.88 -3.57
C TYR A 215 14.90 32.77 -4.63
N LYS A 216 14.12 32.17 -5.54
CA LYS A 216 13.36 32.93 -6.55
C LYS A 216 12.26 33.80 -5.92
N GLU A 217 11.59 33.32 -4.89
CA GLU A 217 10.58 34.11 -4.15
C GLU A 217 11.19 35.30 -3.42
N ILE A 218 12.30 35.10 -2.70
CA ILE A 218 13.03 36.19 -2.03
C ILE A 218 13.49 37.25 -3.04
N ARG A 219 13.95 36.83 -4.22
CA ARG A 219 14.35 37.76 -5.27
C ARG A 219 13.17 38.58 -5.81
N ARG A 220 11.99 37.98 -5.96
CA ARG A 220 10.76 38.65 -6.40
C ARG A 220 10.21 39.63 -5.35
N GLN A 221 10.36 39.35 -4.07
CA GLN A 221 9.93 40.28 -3.00
C GLN A 221 10.84 41.49 -2.83
N LYS A 222 12.09 41.42 -3.29
CA LYS A 222 13.06 42.52 -3.23
C LYS A 222 12.99 43.47 -4.43
N GLN A 223 12.17 43.17 -5.43
CA GLN A 223 12.01 43.92 -6.67
C GLN A 223 10.62 44.57 -6.70
#